data_AF-A0A7J8LTZ7-F1
#
_entry.id   AF-A0A7J8LTZ7-F1
#
_cell.length_a   1.000
_cell.length_b   1.000
_cell.length_c   1.000
_cell.angle_alpha   90.00
_cell.angle_beta   90.00
_cell.angle_gamma   90.00
#
_symmetry.space_group_name_H-M   'P 1'
#
loop_
_entity.id
_entity.type
_entity.pdbx_description
1 polymer ?
#
loop_
_entity_poly.entity_id
_entity_poly.type
_entity_poly.pdbx_seq_one_letter_code
_entity_poly.pdbx_strand_id
1 'polypeptide(L)' 'MEVMGLMLGEFVDEYTVRVVDVFAMPQSGTGVSVEAVDHVFQTNMLDMLKQTGRPEMVVGWYHSHPGFGCWLSGVDINTQ' A
#
# COMPACT_ATOMS: atom_id res chain seq x y z
N MET A 1 -6.09 -8.22 -13.86
CA MET A 1 -6.67 -7.24 -12.92
C MET A 1 -5.54 -6.80 -12.03
N GLU A 2 -5.46 -5.51 -11.77
CA GLU A 2 -4.42 -4.94 -10.92
C GLU A 2 -4.82 -5.11 -9.45
N VAL A 3 -3.85 -5.46 -8.60
CA VAL A 3 -4.02 -5.49 -7.14
C VAL A 3 -3.21 -4.39 -6.50
N MET A 4 -3.64 -3.91 -5.34
CA MET A 4 -2.91 -2.92 -4.57
C MET A 4 -2.82 -3.29 -3.08
N GLY A 5 -1.86 -2.69 -2.39
CA GLY A 5 -1.68 -2.85 -0.96
C GLY A 5 -0.79 -1.78 -0.34
N LEU A 6 -0.68 -1.81 0.98
CA LEU A 6 0.16 -0.90 1.75
C LEU A 6 1.42 -1.60 2.25
N MET A 7 2.52 -0.86 2.25
CA MET A 7 3.82 -1.29 2.76
C MET A 7 4.04 -0.74 4.16
N LEU A 8 4.46 -1.60 5.08
CA LEU A 8 4.72 -1.28 6.48
C LEU A 8 6.21 -1.36 6.79
N GLY A 9 6.70 -0.40 7.58
CA GLY A 9 8.09 -0.40 8.02
C GLY A 9 8.50 0.92 8.67
N GLU A 10 9.72 1.35 8.39
CA GLU A 10 10.27 2.60 8.90
C GLU A 10 11.14 3.33 7.87
N PHE A 11 11.19 4.65 8.00
CA PHE A 11 12.20 5.50 7.36
C PHE A 11 13.44 5.50 8.25
N VAL A 12 14.50 4.82 7.84
CA VAL A 12 15.74 4.71 8.63
C VAL A 12 16.52 6.03 8.56
N ASP A 13 16.58 6.61 7.37
CA ASP A 13 17.16 7.92 7.07
C ASP A 13 16.56 8.47 5.76
N GLU A 14 17.07 9.61 5.26
CA GLU A 14 16.60 10.24 4.01
C GLU A 14 16.82 9.39 2.75
N TYR A 15 17.70 8.39 2.80
CA TYR A 15 18.13 7.58 1.66
C TYR A 15 17.68 6.12 1.78
N THR A 16 17.09 5.72 2.91
CA THR A 16 16.82 4.33 3.25
C THR A 16 15.41 4.16 3.82
N VAL A 17 14.54 3.50 3.05
CA VAL A 17 13.24 3.01 3.51
C VAL A 17 13.36 1.51 3.76
N ARG A 18 13.04 1.06 4.97
CA ARG A 18 12.98 -0.38 5.28
C ARG A 18 11.52 -0.83 5.29
N VAL A 19 11.15 -1.63 4.29
CA VAL A 19 9.85 -2.31 4.25
C VAL A 19 9.99 -3.66 4.98
N VAL A 20 9.17 -3.87 6.01
CA VAL A 20 9.20 -5.06 6.89
C VAL A 20 8.02 -5.99 6.62
N ASP A 21 6.86 -5.44 6.27
CA ASP A 21 5.63 -6.20 6.04
C ASP A 21 4.73 -5.50 5.01
N VAL A 22 3.71 -6.21 4.52
CA VAL A 22 2.71 -5.68 3.57
C VAL A 22 1.33 -6.27 3.86
N PHE A 23 0.27 -5.55 3.48
CA PHE A 23 -1.07 -6.14 3.38
C PHE A 23 -1.82 -5.66 2.15
N ALA A 24 -2.69 -6.52 1.61
CA ALA A 24 -3.50 -6.22 0.44
C ALA A 24 -4.72 -5.37 0.82
N MET A 25 -5.07 -4.42 -0.04
CA MET A 25 -6.34 -3.70 0.07
C MET A 25 -7.47 -4.46 -0.65
N PRO A 26 -8.71 -4.38 -0.15
CA PRO A 26 -9.87 -4.90 -0.85
C PRO A 26 -9.96 -4.31 -2.26
N GLN A 27 -10.31 -5.13 -3.23
CA GLN A 27 -10.46 -4.69 -4.61
C GLN A 27 -11.71 -3.80 -4.74
N SER A 28 -11.54 -2.55 -5.14
CA SER A 28 -12.63 -1.74 -5.67
C SER A 28 -12.78 -2.00 -7.17
N GLY A 29 -14.01 -2.21 -7.65
CA GLY A 29 -14.30 -2.54 -9.05
C GLY A 29 -13.99 -1.43 -10.07
N THR A 30 -13.51 -0.26 -9.61
CA THR A 30 -13.23 0.93 -10.42
C THR A 30 -11.78 1.07 -10.89
N GLY A 31 -10.91 0.09 -10.62
CA GLY A 31 -9.47 0.17 -10.93
C GLY A 31 -8.64 0.64 -9.74
N VAL A 32 -7.32 0.78 -9.92
CA VAL A 32 -6.39 1.23 -8.86
C VAL A 32 -6.38 2.76 -8.85
N SER A 33 -7.19 3.38 -8.00
CA SER A 33 -7.19 4.83 -7.73
C SER A 33 -7.11 5.08 -6.22
N VAL A 34 -6.91 6.33 -5.79
CA VAL A 34 -6.99 6.73 -4.36
C VAL A 34 -8.31 6.25 -3.71
N GLU A 35 -9.39 6.15 -4.48
CA GLU A 35 -10.70 5.69 -4.01
C GLU A 35 -10.71 4.20 -3.62
N ALA A 36 -9.72 3.43 -4.07
CA ALA A 36 -9.52 2.05 -3.66
C ALA A 36 -8.82 1.91 -2.29
N VAL A 37 -8.30 3.00 -1.72
CA VAL A 37 -7.83 3.02 -0.33
C VAL A 37 -9.01 3.29 0.61
N ASP A 38 -9.61 2.22 1.12
CA ASP A 38 -10.59 2.32 2.19
C ASP A 38 -9.89 2.66 3.53
N HIS A 39 -10.03 3.92 3.96
CA HIS A 39 -9.48 4.41 5.22
C HIS A 39 -9.97 3.65 6.46
N VAL A 40 -11.21 3.15 6.45
CA VAL A 40 -11.75 2.36 7.56
C VAL A 40 -11.06 1.01 7.62
N PHE A 41 -10.90 0.35 6.46
CA PHE A 41 -10.15 -0.90 6.37
C PHE A 41 -8.70 -0.74 6.82
N GLN A 42 -8.01 0.29 6.32
CA GLN A 42 -6.63 0.59 6.69
C GLN A 42 -6.48 0.79 8.21
N THR A 43 -7.32 1.62 8.82
CA THR A 43 -7.24 1.93 10.26
C THR A 43 -7.45 0.69 11.09
N ASN A 44 -8.49 -0.09 10.79
CA ASN A 44 -8.78 -1.33 11.50
C ASN A 44 -7.65 -2.35 11.36
N MET A 45 -7.08 -2.50 10.16
CA MET A 45 -5.98 -3.43 9.91
C MET A 45 -4.73 -3.04 10.70
N LEU A 46 -4.37 -1.75 10.71
CA LEU A 46 -3.24 -1.25 11.50
C LEU A 46 -3.43 -1.49 13.00
N ASP A 47 -4.64 -1.28 13.52
CA ASP A 47 -4.92 -1.50 14.94
C ASP A 47 -4.92 -2.99 15.32
N MET A 48 -5.34 -3.87 14.42
CA MET A 48 -5.21 -5.31 14.60
C MET A 48 -3.74 -5.77 14.56
N LEU A 49 -2.94 -5.25 13.62
CA LEU A 49 -1.52 -5.57 13.52
C LEU A 49 -0.73 -5.14 14.77
N LYS A 50 -1.01 -3.95 15.29
CA LYS A 50 -0.42 -3.48 16.57
C LYS A 50 -0.67 -4.45 17.72
N GLN A 51 -1.86 -5.03 17.82
CA GLN A 51 -2.20 -6.01 18.86
C GLN A 51 -1.39 -7.32 18.75
N THR A 52 -0.82 -7.61 17.58
CA THR A 52 0.04 -8.78 17.34
C THR A 52 1.54 -8.50 17.48
N GLY A 53 1.92 -7.30 17.94
CA GLY A 53 3.32 -6.90 18.08
C GLY A 53 3.95 -6.41 16.77
N ARG A 54 3.15 -5.93 15.82
CA ARG A 54 3.59 -5.29 14.57
C ARG A 54 3.25 -3.80 14.60
N PRO A 55 4.08 -2.94 15.23
CA PRO A 55 3.80 -1.52 15.44
C PRO A 55 4.20 -0.63 14.24
N GLU A 56 4.65 -1.22 13.14
CA GLU A 56 5.19 -0.51 11.98
C GLU A 56 4.16 0.44 11.33
N MET A 57 4.66 1.56 10.80
CA MET A 57 3.84 2.55 10.10
C MET A 57 3.82 2.30 8.59
N VAL A 58 2.83 2.89 7.90
CA VAL A 58 2.78 2.88 6.44
C VAL A 58 3.93 3.73 5.88
N VAL A 59 4.75 3.14 5.03
CA VAL A 59 5.91 3.79 4.36
C VAL A 59 5.72 3.94 2.85
N GLY A 60 4.66 3.37 2.30
CA GLY A 60 4.30 3.48 0.89
C GLY A 60 3.18 2.52 0.51
N TRP A 61 2.93 2.40 -0.78
CA TRP A 61 1.95 1.49 -1.37
C TRP A 61 2.56 0.75 -2.56
N TYR A 62 1.96 -0.37 -2.93
CA TYR A 62 2.34 -1.15 -4.11
C TYR A 62 1.11 -1.51 -4.93
N HIS A 63 1.30 -1.71 -6.22
CA HIS A 63 0.31 -2.36 -7.08
C HIS A 63 0.97 -3.20 -8.17
N SER A 64 0.18 -4.02 -8.86
CA SER A 64 0.64 -4.90 -9.92
C SER A 64 0.26 -4.36 -11.31
N HIS A 65 1.15 -4.50 -12.31
CA HIS A 65 0.86 -4.33 -13.74
C HIS A 65 1.01 -5.65 -14.52
N PRO A 66 0.01 -6.54 -14.54
CA PRO A 66 0.13 -7.86 -15.17
C PRO A 66 0.29 -7.74 -16.69
N GLY A 67 1.49 -8.07 -17.20
CA GLY A 67 1.77 -8.15 -18.64
C GLY A 67 2.26 -6.86 -19.30
N PHE A 68 2.43 -5.75 -18.56
CA PHE A 68 2.80 -4.44 -19.13
C PHE A 68 4.15 -3.89 -18.63
N GLY A 69 4.86 -4.64 -17.76
CA GLY A 69 6.12 -4.20 -17.15
C GLY A 69 5.93 -3.17 -16.04
N CYS A 70 7.03 -2.67 -15.49
CA CYS A 70 7.03 -1.75 -14.36
C CYS A 70 7.19 -0.30 -14.83
N TRP A 71 6.10 0.46 -14.78
CA TRP A 71 6.03 1.89 -15.08
C TRP A 71 4.84 2.49 -14.31
N LEU A 72 4.77 3.82 -14.21
CA LEU A 72 3.66 4.52 -13.57
C LEU A 72 2.73 5.12 -14.64
N SER A 73 1.46 4.73 -14.61
CA SER A 73 0.40 5.33 -15.40
C SER A 73 0.06 6.74 -14.91
N GLY A 74 -0.71 7.50 -15.69
CA GLY A 74 -1.20 8.80 -15.24
C GLY A 74 -2.07 8.71 -13.97
N VAL A 75 -2.77 7.59 -13.77
CA VAL A 75 -3.55 7.34 -12.53
C VAL A 75 -2.61 7.03 -11.37
N ASP A 76 -1.56 6.24 -11.61
CA ASP A 76 -0.57 5.88 -10.59
C ASP A 76 0.17 7.13 -10.10
N ILE A 77 0.57 8.02 -11.01
CA ILE A 77 1.23 9.29 -10.69
C ILE A 77 0.30 10.20 -9.88
N ASN A 78 -1.00 10.26 -10.21
CA ASN A 78 -1.96 11.05 -9.44
C ASN A 78 -2.26 10.47 -8.06
N THR A 79 -1.99 9.18 -7.85
CA THR A 79 -2.23 8.46 -6.58
C THR A 79 -1.03 8.57 -5.64
N GLN A 80 0.18 8.75 -6.17
CA GLN A 80 1.44 8.89 -5.42
C GLN A 80 1.57 10.25 -4.72
#